data_AF-R4YNZ0-F1
#
_entry.id   AF-R4YNZ0-F1
#
_cell.length_a   1.000
_cell.length_b   1.000
_cell.length_c   1.000
_cell.angle_alpha   90.00
_cell.angle_beta   90.00
_cell.angle_gamma   90.00
#
_symmetry.space_group_name_H-M   'P 1'
#
loop_
_entity.id
_entity.type
_entity.pdbx_description
1 polymer ?
#
loop_
_entity_poly.entity_id
_entity_poly.type
_entity_poly.pdbx_seq_one_letter_code
_entity_poly.pdbx_strand_id
1 'polypeptide(L)' 'MNKQSDPLSVLKAVKDKLNLSVEIELIEGCYKLQSDHQYDKDRDTIRKMKALVEEQVLERVGGNLI' A
#
# COMPACT_ATOMS: atom_id res chain seq x y z
N MET A 1 22.28 14.47 -11.83
CA MET A 1 21.30 13.40 -11.52
C MET A 1 20.46 13.84 -10.35
N ASN A 2 19.14 14.02 -10.55
CA ASN A 2 18.23 14.37 -9.46
C ASN A 2 18.18 13.22 -8.45
N LYS A 3 18.68 13.44 -7.23
CA LYS A 3 18.50 12.53 -6.08
C LYS A 3 17.11 12.69 -5.48
N GLN A 4 16.06 12.69 -6.30
CA GLN A 4 14.71 12.61 -5.75
C GLN A 4 14.50 11.16 -5.34
N SER A 5 14.46 10.94 -4.03
CA SER A 5 14.17 9.63 -3.45
C SER A 5 12.88 9.09 -4.05
N ASP A 6 12.93 7.89 -4.61
CA ASP A 6 11.73 7.17 -5.06
C ASP A 6 10.74 7.06 -3.87
N PRO A 7 9.53 7.63 -3.96
CA PRO A 7 8.60 7.66 -2.83
C PRO A 7 8.25 6.26 -2.30
N LEU A 8 8.18 5.25 -3.18
CA LEU A 8 7.92 3.87 -2.77
C LEU A 8 9.06 3.31 -1.91
N SER A 9 10.30 3.55 -2.32
CA SER A 9 11.49 3.17 -1.55
C SER A 9 11.52 3.81 -0.16
N VAL A 10 11.05 5.06 -0.03
CA VAL A 10 10.93 5.74 1.28
C VAL A 10 9.86 5.06 2.14
N LEU A 11 8.70 4.71 1.58
CA LEU A 11 7.64 4.02 2.33
C LEU A 11 8.10 2.67 2.87
N LYS A 12 8.83 1.89 2.06
CA LYS A 12 9.44 0.62 2.48
C LYS A 12 10.46 0.82 3.61
N ALA A 13 11.34 1.81 3.48
CA ALA A 13 12.31 2.13 4.52
C ALA A 13 11.66 2.57 5.83
N VAL A 14 10.55 3.31 5.78
CA VAL A 14 9.77 3.70 6.97
C VAL A 14 9.12 2.49 7.63
N LYS A 15 8.50 1.59 6.85
CA LYS A 15 7.95 0.32 7.35
C LYS A 15 9.00 -0.45 8.14
N ASP A 16 10.20 -0.60 7.57
CA ASP A 16 11.30 -1.36 8.20
C ASP A 16 11.85 -0.65 9.43
N LYS A 17 12.06 0.67 9.36
CA LYS A 17 12.52 1.49 10.49
C LYS A 17 11.56 1.43 11.69
N LEU A 18 10.26 1.34 11.43
CA LEU A 18 9.22 1.26 12.45
C LEU A 18 8.84 -0.17 12.81
N ASN A 19 9.49 -1.18 12.22
CA ASN A 19 9.21 -2.60 12.42
C ASN A 19 7.72 -2.97 12.28
N LEU A 20 7.06 -2.42 11.26
CA LEU A 20 5.63 -2.66 11.02
C LEU A 20 5.41 -4.03 10.37
N SER A 21 4.43 -4.79 10.86
CA SER A 21 3.99 -6.09 10.34
C SER A 21 3.06 -5.98 9.12
N VAL A 22 3.29 -4.96 8.29
CA VAL A 22 2.56 -4.73 7.04
C VAL A 22 3.31 -5.40 5.91
N GLU A 23 2.62 -6.15 5.05
CA GLU A 23 3.24 -6.78 3.88
C GLU A 23 3.72 -5.72 2.88
N ILE A 24 4.91 -5.95 2.30
CA ILE A 24 5.49 -5.01 1.33
C ILE A 24 4.60 -4.90 0.09
N GLU A 25 4.00 -6.01 -0.33
CA GLU A 25 3.09 -6.09 -1.48
C GLU A 25 1.85 -5.20 -1.30
N LEU A 26 1.34 -5.06 -0.07
CA LEU A 26 0.23 -4.15 0.24
C LEU A 26 0.63 -2.68 0.02
N ILE A 27 1.85 -2.32 0.44
CA ILE A 27 2.39 -0.96 0.29
C ILE A 27 2.58 -0.66 -1.20
N GLU A 28 3.11 -1.61 -1.96
CA GLU A 28 3.28 -1.48 -3.41
C GLU A 28 1.94 -1.36 -4.14
N GLY A 29 0.96 -2.18 -3.79
CA GLY A 29 -0.38 -2.14 -4.36
C GLY A 29 -1.09 -0.80 -4.12
N CYS A 30 -1.05 -0.32 -2.87
CA CYS A 30 -1.60 1.00 -2.52
C CYS A 30 -0.88 2.12 -3.26
N TYR A 31 0.45 2.08 -3.32
CA TYR A 31 1.25 3.10 -4.01
C TYR A 31 0.97 3.14 -5.52
N LYS A 32 0.91 1.96 -6.15
CA LYS A 32 0.58 1.85 -7.58
C LYS A 32 -0.80 2.42 -7.87
N LEU A 33 -1.79 2.03 -7.08
CA LEU A 33 -3.17 2.52 -7.21
C LEU A 33 -3.27 4.04 -7.00
N GLN A 34 -2.44 4.62 -6.12
CA GLN A 34 -2.30 6.07 -5.99
C GLN A 34 -1.72 6.72 -7.24
N SER A 35 -0.60 6.18 -7.73
CA SER A 35 0.13 6.71 -8.87
C SER A 35 -0.71 6.66 -10.14
N ASP A 36 -1.39 5.53 -10.38
CA ASP A 36 -2.21 5.28 -11.57
C ASP A 36 -3.42 6.24 -11.65
N HIS A 37 -3.92 6.72 -10.51
CA HIS A 37 -5.07 7.63 -10.44
C HIS A 37 -4.70 9.06 -9.99
N GLN A 38 -3.41 9.42 -9.94
CA GLN A 38 -2.98 10.69 -9.31
C GLN A 38 -3.51 11.96 -9.99
N TYR A 39 -3.87 11.87 -11.27
CA TYR A 39 -4.44 12.97 -12.06
C TYR A 39 -5.94 12.82 -12.33
N ASP A 40 -6.56 11.78 -11.77
CA ASP A 40 -7.97 11.50 -11.94
C ASP A 40 -8.79 12.45 -11.04
N LYS A 41 -9.73 13.20 -11.63
CA LYS A 41 -10.49 14.22 -10.89
C LYS A 41 -11.60 13.63 -10.04
N ASP A 42 -12.11 12.47 -10.44
CA ASP A 42 -13.19 11.73 -9.74
C ASP A 42 -12.63 10.55 -8.94
N ARG A 43 -11.42 10.72 -8.38
CA ARG A 43 -10.62 9.67 -7.77
C ARG A 43 -11.28 9.06 -6.53
N ASP A 44 -11.78 7.83 -6.64
CA ASP A 44 -12.21 6.99 -5.50
C ASP A 44 -11.10 6.07 -4.95
N THR A 45 -9.84 6.50 -5.10
CA THR A 45 -8.69 5.65 -4.79
C THR A 45 -8.55 5.35 -3.31
N ILE A 46 -9.02 6.23 -2.42
CA ILE A 46 -9.04 5.93 -0.98
C ILE A 46 -9.94 4.72 -0.71
N ARG A 47 -11.13 4.64 -1.34
CA ARG A 47 -12.01 3.48 -1.20
C ARG A 47 -11.40 2.22 -1.79
N LYS A 48 -10.74 2.33 -2.95
CA LYS A 48 -10.04 1.20 -3.57
C LYS A 48 -8.85 0.70 -2.72
N MET A 49 -8.08 1.60 -2.10
CA MET A 49 -7.04 1.22 -1.12
C MET A 49 -7.64 0.51 0.08
N LYS A 50 -8.75 1.04 0.60
CA LYS A 50 -9.45 0.43 1.74
C LYS A 50 -9.90 -1.00 1.41
N ALA A 51 -10.45 -1.22 0.21
CA ALA A 51 -10.83 -2.57 -0.24
C ALA A 51 -9.63 -3.52 -0.30
N LEU A 52 -8.48 -3.09 -0.85
CA LEU A 52 -7.25 -3.89 -0.88
C LEU A 52 -6.76 -4.27 0.53
N VAL A 53 -6.80 -3.32 1.47
CA VAL A 53 -6.41 -3.58 2.86
C VAL A 53 -7.40 -4.55 3.54
N GLU A 54 -8.70 -4.36 3.32
CA GLU A 54 -9.74 -5.24 3.88
C GLU A 54 -9.61 -6.67 3.37
N GLU A 55 -9.36 -6.86 2.07
CA GLU A 55 -9.10 -8.18 1.47
C GLU A 55 -7.93 -8.88 2.16
N GLN A 56 -6.79 -8.20 2.32
CA GLN A 56 -5.61 -8.80 2.95
C GLN A 56 -5.78 -9.08 4.45
N VAL A 57 -6.58 -8.26 5.15
CA VAL A 57 -6.97 -8.54 6.54
C VAL A 57 -7.87 -9.77 6.61
N LEU A 58 -8.83 -9.90 5.70
CA LEU A 58 -9.74 -11.04 5.63
C LEU A 58 -8.98 -12.35 5.31
N GLU A 59 -8.01 -12.33 4.39
CA GLU A 59 -7.16 -13.49 4.10
C GLU A 59 -6.37 -13.94 5.33
N ARG A 60 -5.77 -13.00 6.08
CA ARG A 60 -5.03 -13.30 7.31
C ARG A 60 -5.92 -13.87 8.43
N VAL A 61 -7.13 -13.33 8.60
CA VAL A 61 -8.07 -13.81 9.64
C VAL A 61 -8.72 -15.13 9.22
N GLY A 62 -9.06 -15.28 7.93
CA GLY A 62 -9.63 -16.50 7.38
C GLY A 62 -8.65 -17.68 7.40
N GLY A 63 -7.36 -17.43 7.18
CA GLY A 63 -6.30 -18.43 7.32
C GLY A 63 -6.01 -18.86 8.76
N ASN A 64 -6.37 -18.05 9.75
CA ASN A 64 -6.21 -18.35 11.18
C ASN A 64 -7.39 -19.16 11.78
N LEU A 65 -8.42 -19.45 10.98
CA LEU A 65 -9.62 -20.21 11.40
C LEU A 65 -9.58 -21.68 10.95
N ILE A 66 -8.46 -22.16 10.40
CA ILE A 66 -8.27 -23.54 9.92
C ILE A 66 -7.12 -24.21 10.68
#